data_AF-A0A8T7CT06-F1
#
_entry.id   AF-A0A8T7CT06-F1
#
_cell.length_a   1.000
_cell.length_b   1.000
_cell.length_c   1.000
_cell.angle_alpha   90.00
_cell.angle_beta   90.00
_cell.angle_gamma   90.00
#
_symmetry.space_group_name_H-M   'P 1'
#
loop_
_entity.id
_entity.type
_entity.pdbx_description
1 polymer ?
#
loop_
_entity_poly.entity_id
_entity_poly.type
_entity_poly.pdbx_seq_one_letter_code
_entity_poly.pdbx_strand_id
1 'polypeptide(L)' 'APDVKQRADITWSLSNLTLPHALVRVVLAEQLYRAWSLMNNHPYHRA' A
#
# COMPACT_ATOMS: atom_id res chain seq x y z
N ALA A 1 -16.18 -8.31 -8.55
CA ALA A 1 -16.90 -7.05 -8.26
C ALA A 1 -16.38 -5.94 -9.18
N PRO A 2 -16.83 -5.90 -10.44
CA PRO A 2 -16.48 -4.83 -11.38
C PRO A 2 -16.99 -3.44 -10.92
N ASP A 3 -18.09 -3.43 -10.17
CA ASP A 3 -18.68 -2.30 -9.46
C ASP A 3 -17.69 -1.61 -8.51
N VAL A 4 -16.89 -2.38 -7.76
CA VAL A 4 -15.88 -1.82 -6.85
C VAL A 4 -14.78 -1.10 -7.62
N LYS A 5 -14.34 -1.64 -8.77
CA LYS A 5 -13.30 -1.01 -9.60
C LYS A 5 -13.82 0.25 -10.32
N GLN A 6 -15.05 0.23 -10.82
CA GLN A 6 -15.66 1.39 -11.49
C GLN A 6 -15.87 2.57 -10.53
N ARG A 7 -16.13 2.30 -9.25
CA ARG A 7 -16.31 3.33 -8.22
C ARG A 7 -15.00 3.92 -7.69
N ALA A 8 -13.85 3.28 -7.91
CA ALA A 8 -12.60 3.72 -7.31
C ALA A 8 -12.02 4.92 -8.07
N ASP A 9 -11.81 6.04 -7.37
CA ASP A 9 -11.12 7.21 -7.95
C ASP A 9 -9.66 6.90 -8.32
N ILE A 10 -9.04 6.02 -7.54
CA ILE A 10 -7.64 5.61 -7.70
C ILE A 10 -7.53 4.11 -7.46
N THR A 11 -6.73 3.45 -8.30
CA THR A 11 -6.36 2.04 -8.13
C THR A 11 -4.84 1.92 -8.03
N TRP A 12 -4.34 1.28 -6.98
CA TRP A 12 -2.92 1.02 -6.79
C TRP A 12 -2.58 -0.46 -7.04
N SER A 13 -1.46 -0.69 -7.73
CA SER A 13 -0.82 -2.00 -7.80
C SER A 13 0.25 -2.07 -6.72
N LEU A 14 0.17 -3.07 -5.84
CA LEU A 14 1.19 -3.29 -4.79
C LEU A 14 2.39 -4.10 -5.32
N SER A 15 2.19 -4.89 -6.38
CA SER A 15 3.20 -5.75 -7.00
C SER A 15 2.67 -6.33 -8.31
N ASN A 16 3.57 -6.84 -9.16
CA ASN A 16 3.21 -7.70 -10.30
C ASN A 16 2.92 -9.16 -9.88
N LEU A 17 3.12 -9.50 -8.59
CA LEU A 17 2.85 -10.82 -8.05
C LEU A 17 1.42 -10.92 -7.48
N THR A 18 0.86 -12.12 -7.51
CA THR A 18 -0.38 -12.43 -6.77
C THR A 18 -0.04 -12.69 -5.31
N LEU A 19 -0.42 -11.75 -4.44
CA LEU A 19 -0.18 -11.86 -3.00
C LEU A 19 -1.39 -12.50 -2.29
N PRO A 20 -1.17 -13.34 -1.24
CA PRO A 20 -2.25 -13.79 -0.38
C PRO A 20 -2.95 -12.60 0.28
N HIS A 21 -4.29 -12.64 0.39
CA HIS A 21 -5.07 -11.50 0.92
C HIS A 21 -4.65 -11.05 2.33
N ALA A 22 -4.25 -11.99 3.19
CA ALA A 22 -3.74 -11.66 4.52
C ALA A 22 -2.44 -10.82 4.46
N LEU A 23 -1.56 -11.11 3.51
CA LEU A 23 -0.30 -10.40 3.33
C LEU A 23 -0.51 -8.99 2.77
N VAL A 24 -1.46 -8.82 1.84
CA VAL A 24 -1.82 -7.52 1.25
C VAL A 24 -2.09 -6.47 2.34
N ARG A 25 -2.79 -6.84 3.40
CA ARG A 25 -3.12 -5.94 4.51
C ARG A 25 -1.87 -5.44 5.25
N VAL A 26 -0.94 -6.35 5.54
CA VAL A 26 0.30 -6.03 6.25
C VAL A 26 1.21 -5.17 5.38
N VAL A 27 1.38 -5.53 4.11
CA VAL A 27 2.19 -4.77 3.16
C VAL A 27 1.64 -3.36 2.98
N LEU A 28 0.34 -3.20 2.77
CA LEU A 28 -0.26 -1.88 2.60
C LEU A 28 -0.10 -1.02 3.87
N ALA A 29 -0.32 -1.59 5.06
CA ALA A 29 -0.14 -0.87 6.32
C ALA A 29 1.30 -0.41 6.52
N GLU A 30 2.27 -1.28 6.24
CA GLU A 30 3.70 -0.93 6.33
C GLU A 30 4.07 0.17 5.34
N GLN A 31 3.61 0.09 4.08
CA GLN A 31 3.94 1.10 3.07
C GLN A 31 3.32 2.45 3.37
N LEU A 32 2.10 2.50 3.92
CA LEU A 32 1.49 3.75 4.40
C LEU A 32 2.28 4.34 5.58
N TYR A 33 2.72 3.51 6.52
CA TYR A 33 3.57 3.94 7.63
C TYR A 33 4.93 4.46 7.14
N ARG A 34 5.52 3.81 6.13
CA ARG A 34 6.76 4.25 5.49
C ARG A 34 6.58 5.62 4.82
N ALA A 35 5.51 5.82 4.07
CA ALA A 35 5.19 7.10 3.44
C ALA A 35 5.02 8.21 4.49
N TRP A 36 4.26 7.93 5.55
CA TRP A 36 4.13 8.86 6.69
C TRP A 36 5.49 9.16 7.34
N SER A 37 6.32 8.15 7.58
CA SER A 37 7.64 8.31 8.20
C SER A 37 8.54 9.22 7.36
N LEU A 38 8.53 9.05 6.03
CA LEU A 38 9.26 9.91 5.09
C LEU A 38 8.78 11.37 5.18
N MET A 39 7.46 11.60 5.17
CA MET A 39 6.90 12.95 5.30
C MET A 39 7.24 13.64 6.63
N ASN A 40 7.48 12.86 7.68
CA ASN A 40 7.81 13.36 9.03
C ASN A 40 9.31 13.36 9.33
N ASN A 41 10.17 13.10 8.33
CA ASN A 41 11.63 12.97 8.51
C ASN A 41 12.02 11.95 9.62
N HIS A 42 11.21 10.91 9.80
CA HIS A 42 11.47 9.86 10.79
C HIS A 42 12.51 8.86 10.24
N PRO A 43 13.50 8.40 11.04
CA PRO A 43 14.61 7.56 10.57
C PRO A 43 14.22 6.10 10.26
N TYR A 44 12.94 5.83 10.01
CA TYR A 44 12.45 4.48 9.70
C TYR A 44 12.88 4.03 8.30
N HIS A 45 12.79 4.93 7.32
CA HIS A 45 13.29 4.65 5.99
C HIS A 45 14.81 4.83 5.98
N ARG A 46 15.53 3.71 5.91
CA ARG A 46 16.98 3.69 5.75
C ARG A 46 17.28 3.73 4.25
N ALA A 47 17.63 4.90 3.74
CA ALA A 47 18.19 5.08 2.40
C ALA A 47 19.67 4.67 2.37
#